data_AF-A0A920PE36-F1
#
_entry.id   AF-A0A920PE36-F1
#
_cell.length_a   1.000
_cell.length_b   1.000
_cell.length_c   1.000
_cell.angle_alpha   90.00
_cell.angle_beta   90.00
_cell.angle_gamma   90.00
#
_symmetry.space_group_name_H-M   'P 1'
#
loop_
_entity.id
_entity.type
_entity.pdbx_description
1 polymer ?
#
loop_
_entity_poly.entity_id
_entity_poly.type
_entity_poly.pdbx_seq_one_letter_code
_entity_poly.pdbx_strand_id
1 'polypeptide(L)' 'MNIIGDVKDKIAFVVDDMIDTAGTLMEATDALLGAGAKEVHACCSHPVLSGPRGRAYFKITYKIFSDNEYHSVK' A
#
# COMPACT_ATOMS: atom_id res chain seq x y z
N MET A 1 -12.33 8.20 -4.31
CA MET A 1 -11.68 8.59 -3.04
C MET A 1 -11.39 10.09 -3.11
N ASN A 2 -11.59 10.84 -2.04
CA ASN A 2 -11.22 12.26 -1.99
C ASN A 2 -9.95 12.40 -1.14
N ILE A 3 -8.97 13.18 -1.61
CA ILE A 3 -7.73 13.45 -0.88
C ILE A 3 -7.88 14.78 -0.15
N ILE A 4 -7.62 14.76 1.16
CA ILE A 4 -7.55 15.98 1.96
C ILE A 4 -6.07 16.31 2.14
N GLY A 5 -5.63 17.40 1.52
CA GLY A 5 -4.24 17.83 1.49
C GLY A 5 -3.65 17.87 0.08
N ASP A 6 -2.44 18.41 -0.03
CA ASP A 6 -1.71 18.51 -1.30
C ASP A 6 -0.56 17.50 -1.32
N VAL A 7 -0.55 16.65 -2.35
CA VAL A 7 0.43 15.59 -2.55
C VAL A 7 1.27 15.80 -3.82
N LYS A 8 1.02 16.87 -4.58
CA LYS A 8 1.69 17.12 -5.86
C LYS A 8 3.20 17.21 -5.69
N ASP A 9 3.93 16.46 -6.53
CA ASP A 9 5.39 16.36 -6.54
C ASP A 9 6.03 15.85 -5.23
N LYS A 10 5.24 15.31 -4.31
CA LYS A 10 5.69 14.76 -3.01
C LYS A 10 5.76 13.23 -3.04
N ILE A 11 6.55 12.68 -2.12
CA ILE A 11 6.55 11.25 -1.81
C ILE A 11 5.49 11.00 -0.74
N ALA A 12 4.51 10.14 -1.02
CA ALA A 12 3.45 9.79 -0.09
C ALA A 12 3.72 8.42 0.57
N PHE A 13 3.38 8.29 1.85
CA PHE A 13 3.42 7.03 2.59
C PHE A 13 2.00 6.66 3.02
N VAL A 14 1.56 5.46 2.64
CA VAL A 14 0.32 4.85 3.12
C VAL A 14 0.68 3.86 4.22
N VAL A 15 0.24 4.15 5.43
CA VAL A 15 0.50 3.31 6.59
C VAL A 15 -0.82 2.69 7.01
N ASP A 16 -0.83 1.37 7.15
CA ASP A 16 -1.98 0.60 7.64
C ASP A 16 -1.50 -0.38 8.72
N ASP A 17 -2.41 -0.88 9.56
CA ASP A 17 -2.05 -1.94 10.51
C ASP A 17 -2.01 -3.32 9.83
N MET A 18 -2.87 -3.53 8.82
CA MET A 18 -3.03 -4.79 8.10
C MET A 18 -3.37 -4.60 6.62
N ILE A 19 -2.81 -5.45 5.76
CA ILE A 19 -3.19 -5.54 4.35
C ILE A 19 -3.74 -6.94 4.06
N ASP A 20 -5.05 -7.05 3.88
CA ASP A 20 -5.71 -8.32 3.54
C ASP A 20 -5.83 -8.55 2.03
N THR A 21 -6.80 -7.94 1.36
CA THR A 21 -6.97 -8.16 -0.10
C THR A 21 -6.13 -7.24 -0.98
N ALA A 22 -5.45 -6.25 -0.36
CA ALA A 22 -4.78 -5.11 -0.99
C ALA A 22 -5.70 -4.19 -1.84
N GLY A 23 -7.02 -4.39 -1.81
CA GLY A 23 -7.97 -3.59 -2.59
C GLY A 23 -7.92 -2.10 -2.22
N THR A 24 -8.14 -1.79 -0.94
CA THR A 24 -8.14 -0.42 -0.41
C THR A 24 -6.81 0.29 -0.62
N LEU A 25 -5.70 -0.41 -0.37
CA LEU A 25 -4.37 0.16 -0.55
C LEU A 25 -4.11 0.57 -2.00
N MET A 26 -4.47 -0.27 -2.97
CA MET A 26 -4.27 0.08 -4.38
C MET A 26 -5.16 1.24 -4.82
N GLU A 27 -6.41 1.31 -4.36
CA GLU A 27 -7.27 2.46 -4.65
C GLU A 27 -6.71 3.77 -4.07
N ALA A 28 -6.09 3.71 -2.89
CA ALA A 28 -5.41 4.85 -2.30
C ALA A 28 -4.15 5.24 -3.09
N THR A 29 -3.33 4.27 -3.48
CA THR A 29 -2.14 4.49 -4.31
C THR A 29 -2.51 5.12 -5.66
N ASP A 30 -3.53 4.60 -6.34
CA ASP A 30 -4.01 5.13 -7.62
C ASP A 30 -4.53 6.57 -7.46
N ALA A 31 -5.28 6.85 -6.39
CA ALA A 31 -5.75 8.19 -6.09
C ALA A 31 -4.58 9.17 -5.83
N LEU A 32 -3.57 8.76 -5.07
CA LEU A 32 -2.40 9.59 -4.74
C LEU A 32 -1.56 9.89 -5.98
N LEU A 33 -1.28 8.88 -6.81
CA LEU A 33 -0.57 9.05 -8.07
C LEU A 33 -1.37 9.93 -9.04
N GLY A 34 -2.68 9.71 -9.15
CA GLY A 34 -3.59 10.53 -9.97
C GLY A 34 -3.66 11.99 -9.51
N ALA A 35 -3.45 12.26 -8.22
CA ALA A 35 -3.35 13.61 -7.67
C ALA A 35 -1.96 14.25 -7.82
N GLY A 36 -1.00 13.57 -8.45
CA GLY A 36 0.32 14.10 -8.78
C GLY A 36 1.42 13.77 -7.77
N ALA A 37 1.22 12.78 -6.90
CA ALA A 37 2.31 12.28 -6.07
C ALA A 37 3.47 11.77 -6.95
N LYS A 38 4.69 12.11 -6.56
CA LYS A 38 5.92 11.69 -7.26
C LYS A 38 6.17 10.19 -7.09
N GLU A 39 5.89 9.67 -5.90
CA GLU A 39 6.07 8.26 -5.55
C GLU A 39 5.13 7.93 -4.37
N VAL A 40 4.68 6.68 -4.30
CA VAL A 40 3.86 6.18 -3.19
C VAL A 40 4.52 4.93 -2.60
N HIS A 41 4.79 4.98 -1.30
CA HIS A 41 5.24 3.85 -0.50
C HIS A 41 4.11 3.38 0.42
N ALA A 42 4.15 2.12 0.81
CA ALA A 42 3.19 1.55 1.73
C ALA A 42 3.87 0.61 2.72
N CYS A 43 3.37 0.58 3.95
CA CYS A 43 3.79 -0.38 4.96
C CYS A 43 2.59 -0.81 5.82
N CYS A 44 2.71 -2.01 6.37
CA CYS A 44 1.81 -2.53 7.39
C CYS A 44 2.54 -3.51 8.31
N SER A 45 1.99 -3.73 9.50
CA SER A 45 2.47 -4.78 10.39
C SER A 45 2.04 -6.18 9.92
N HIS A 46 0.80 -6.31 9.42
CA HIS A 46 0.21 -7.62 9.11
C HIS A 46 -0.13 -7.79 7.61
N PRO A 47 0.77 -8.38 6.78
CA PRO A 47 0.53 -8.58 5.35
C PRO A 47 -0.21 -9.90 5.06
N VAL A 48 -1.52 -9.96 5.34
CA VAL A 48 -2.35 -11.16 5.11
C VAL A 48 -2.45 -11.52 3.62
N LEU A 49 -2.55 -10.54 2.73
CA LEU A 49 -2.44 -10.69 1.26
C LEU A 49 -3.31 -11.81 0.64
N SER A 50 -4.51 -12.02 1.17
CA SER A 50 -5.44 -13.08 0.72
C SER A 50 -6.01 -12.82 -0.69
N GLY A 51 -6.02 -11.57 -1.13
CA GLY A 51 -6.62 -11.15 -2.40
C GLY A 51 -5.71 -11.31 -3.63
N PRO A 52 -6.29 -11.50 -4.84
CA PRO A 52 -5.51 -11.64 -6.07
C PRO A 52 -4.68 -10.39 -6.41
N ARG A 53 -5.16 -9.22 -5.98
CA ARG A 53 -4.47 -7.94 -6.14
C ARG A 53 -3.17 -7.87 -5.33
N GLY A 54 -3.15 -8.45 -4.14
CA GLY A 54 -1.95 -8.56 -3.30
C GLY A 54 -0.86 -9.42 -3.93
N ARG A 55 -1.23 -10.42 -4.76
CA ARG A 55 -0.26 -11.32 -5.43
C ARG A 55 0.34 -10.75 -6.73
N ALA A 56 -0.37 -9.87 -7.43
CA ALA A 56 0.01 -9.41 -8.78
C ALA A 56 0.89 -8.15 -8.81
N TYR A 57 0.98 -7.37 -7.72
CA TYR A 57 1.58 -6.02 -7.73
C TYR A 57 2.90 -5.87 -6.95
N PHE A 58 3.61 -6.97 -6.65
CA PHE A 58 4.95 -6.95 -6.02
C PHE A 58 6.09 -6.50 -6.97
N LYS A 59 5.85 -5.49 -7.81
CA LYS A 59 6.87 -4.81 -8.63
C LYS A 59 6.84 -3.28 -8.48
N ILE A 60 6.08 -2.78 -7.51
CA ILE A 60 6.32 -1.46 -6.91
C ILE A 60 7.27 -1.74 -5.74
N THR A 61 8.35 -0.97 -5.62
CA THR A 61 9.39 -1.16 -4.60
C THR A 61 8.83 -0.81 -3.21
N TYR A 62 7.98 -1.67 -2.66
CA TYR A 62 7.51 -1.57 -1.29
C TYR A 62 8.54 -2.25 -0.39
N LYS A 63 9.35 -1.45 0.32
CA LYS A 63 10.07 -1.96 1.49
C LYS A 63 9.07 -2.03 2.65
N ILE A 64 8.26 -3.08 2.64
CA ILE A 64 7.40 -3.42 3.78
C ILE A 64 8.35 -3.75 4.92
N PHE A 65 8.43 -2.87 5.91
CA PHE A 65 8.99 -3.22 7.21
C PHE A 65 7.94 -4.05 7.93
N SER A 66 7.86 -5.33 7.58
CA SER A 66 7.09 -6.31 8.33
C SER A 66 7.92 -6.68 9.55
N ASP A 67 7.43 -6.33 10.72
CA ASP A 67 7.66 -7.10 11.92
C ASP A 67 7.25 -8.55 11.63
N ASN A 68 8.08 -9.50 12.04
CA ASN A 68 8.11 -10.87 11.55
C ASN A 68 6.94 -11.74 12.09
N GLU A 69 5.76 -11.16 12.34
CA GLU A 69 4.69 -11.76 13.14
C GLU A 69 3.63 -12.54 12.36
N TYR A 70 3.64 -12.54 11.03
CA TYR A 70 2.70 -13.34 10.23
C TYR A 70 3.38 -14.32 9.27
N HIS A 71 4.03 -15.33 9.84
CA HIS A 71 4.20 -16.63 9.18
C HIS A 71 3.00 -17.51 9.55
N SER A 72 1.90 -17.45 8.79
CA SER A 72 0.92 -18.54 8.84
C SER A 72 0.14 -18.74 7.53
N VAL A 73 0.57 -19.77 6.81
CA VAL A 73 -0.26 -20.80 6.15
C VAL A 73 -1.16 -20.34 4.97
N LYS A 74 -0.60 -20.51 3.75
CA LYS A 74 -1.20 -20.69 2.39
C LYS A 74 -1.35 -19.49 1.45
#